data_AF-Q59R98-F1
#
_entry.id   AF-Q59R98-F1
#
_cell.length_a   1.000
_cell.length_b   1.000
_cell.length_c   1.000
_cell.angle_alpha   90.00
_cell.angle_beta   90.00
_cell.angle_gamma   90.00
#
_symmetry.space_group_name_H-M   'P 1'
#
loop_
_entity.id
_entity.type
_entity.pdbx_description
1 polymer ?
#
loop_
_entity_poly.entity_id
_entity_poly.type
_entity_poly.pdbx_seq_one_letter_code
_entity_poly.pdbx_strand_id
1 'polypeptide(L)'
;MLSHFKTVFTSSSSSSSTEPKLAPKGKKVTGNHKDLIPYVKNDISITKSQLKKYSTKKQSITKVLQPMDNYYNFEKQKLEQKYSYNNSNEFYGELFNLYRKQLDECSELLELAQNNYTHSLYQHSLENRKSSNASRSNSVFSRNSLPTTTSSTEDCTSLEKEIPDHLLDPISFEMFTNPVITPSGITYEKTHILEHLKRRGKFDPITRQELTEDQLYPNLTIKEAVDAYRASSSS
;
A
#
# COMPACT_ATOMS: atom_id res chain seq x y z
N MET A 1 -19.02 -12.64 -36.84
CA MET A 1 -20.11 -13.53 -36.41
C MET A 1 -19.84 -13.94 -34.96
N LEU A 2 -20.51 -13.28 -34.00
CA LEU A 2 -20.49 -13.68 -32.59
C LEU A 2 -21.55 -14.78 -32.38
N SER A 3 -21.09 -15.99 -32.13
CA SER A 3 -21.85 -17.15 -31.64
C SER A 3 -20.73 -18.17 -31.40
N HIS A 4 -20.44 -18.67 -30.21
CA HIS A 4 -21.22 -19.68 -29.51
C HIS A 4 -20.92 -19.59 -28.00
N PHE A 5 -21.63 -18.73 -27.26
CA PHE A 5 -21.77 -18.90 -25.80
C PHE A 5 -22.96 -19.86 -25.59
N LYS A 6 -22.70 -21.16 -25.57
CA LYS A 6 -23.70 -22.17 -25.20
C LYS A 6 -23.08 -23.16 -24.23
N THR A 7 -22.70 -22.67 -23.05
CA THR A 7 -22.48 -23.54 -21.89
C THR A 7 -23.86 -23.94 -21.38
N VAL A 8 -24.31 -25.08 -21.89
CA VAL A 8 -25.53 -25.78 -21.48
C VAL A 8 -25.32 -26.27 -20.05
N PHE A 9 -25.78 -25.50 -19.06
CA PHE A 9 -25.96 -26.00 -17.70
C PHE A 9 -27.37 -26.57 -17.57
N THR A 10 -27.50 -27.86 -17.84
CA THR A 10 -28.68 -28.65 -17.47
C THR A 10 -28.43 -29.29 -16.11
N SER A 11 -28.97 -28.69 -15.05
CA SER A 11 -29.57 -29.42 -13.92
C SER A 11 -30.29 -28.44 -13.00
N SER A 12 -31.60 -28.58 -12.99
CA SER A 12 -32.54 -27.96 -12.09
C SER A 12 -32.22 -28.30 -10.63
N SER A 13 -31.70 -27.35 -9.88
CA SER A 13 -31.90 -27.27 -8.43
C SER A 13 -31.88 -25.79 -8.03
N SER A 14 -33.09 -25.27 -7.82
CA SER A 14 -33.36 -23.93 -7.33
C SER A 14 -32.86 -23.78 -5.89
N SER A 15 -31.75 -23.07 -5.69
CA SER A 15 -31.48 -22.38 -4.42
C SER A 15 -30.75 -21.06 -4.69
N SER A 16 -31.53 -19.98 -4.57
CA SER A 16 -31.19 -18.56 -4.66
C SER A 16 -29.69 -18.21 -4.78
N SER A 17 -29.22 -17.99 -6.02
CA SER A 17 -28.03 -17.20 -6.32
C SER A 17 -28.22 -15.82 -5.68
N THR A 18 -27.62 -15.61 -4.51
CA THR A 18 -27.68 -14.31 -3.82
C THR A 18 -26.62 -13.43 -4.45
N GLU A 19 -27.01 -12.65 -5.46
CA GLU A 19 -26.12 -11.70 -6.12
C GLU A 19 -25.52 -10.71 -5.10
N PRO A 20 -24.23 -10.34 -5.26
CA PRO A 20 -23.57 -9.36 -4.39
C PRO A 20 -24.25 -7.99 -4.50
N LYS A 21 -24.49 -7.34 -3.36
CA LYS A 21 -25.16 -6.03 -3.28
C LYS A 21 -24.29 -5.00 -2.57
N LEU A 22 -24.31 -3.76 -3.06
CA LEU A 22 -23.71 -2.61 -2.38
C LEU A 22 -24.64 -2.09 -1.28
N ALA A 23 -24.07 -1.75 -0.12
CA ALA A 23 -24.79 -1.04 0.92
C ALA A 23 -25.19 0.38 0.43
N PRO A 24 -26.36 0.90 0.80
CA PRO A 24 -26.70 2.30 0.54
C PRO A 24 -25.68 3.23 1.21
N LYS A 25 -25.14 4.19 0.45
CA LYS A 25 -24.12 5.14 0.95
C LYS A 25 -24.59 5.81 2.25
N GLY A 26 -23.72 5.80 3.27
CA GLY A 26 -23.95 6.47 4.55
C GLY A 26 -24.94 5.78 5.51
N LYS A 27 -25.42 4.57 5.20
CA LYS A 27 -26.34 3.83 6.08
C LYS A 27 -25.68 2.55 6.60
N LYS A 28 -25.80 2.33 7.91
CA LYS A 28 -25.46 1.02 8.50
C LYS A 28 -26.54 0.03 8.07
N VAL A 29 -26.13 -1.03 7.37
CA VAL A 29 -27.03 -2.15 7.07
C VAL A 29 -27.11 -3.02 8.31
N THR A 30 -28.31 -3.15 8.88
CA THR A 30 -28.60 -4.01 10.02
C THR A 30 -29.64 -5.03 9.60
N GLY A 31 -29.48 -6.28 10.01
CA GLY A 31 -30.41 -7.35 9.65
C GLY A 31 -29.92 -8.71 10.11
N ASN A 32 -30.65 -9.76 9.72
CA ASN A 32 -30.23 -11.13 9.99
C ASN A 32 -28.98 -11.49 9.18
N HIS A 33 -28.20 -12.46 9.65
CA HIS A 33 -26.96 -12.87 8.97
C HIS A 33 -27.18 -13.21 7.48
N LYS A 34 -28.31 -13.84 7.15
CA LYS A 34 -28.71 -14.15 5.77
C LYS A 34 -28.78 -12.91 4.86
N ASP A 35 -29.27 -11.80 5.39
CA ASP A 35 -29.46 -10.56 4.65
C ASP A 35 -28.16 -9.75 4.55
N LEU A 36 -27.24 -9.95 5.50
CA LEU A 36 -25.94 -9.28 5.54
C LEU A 36 -24.89 -9.93 4.64
N ILE A 37 -24.94 -11.26 4.46
CA ILE A 37 -23.98 -12.03 3.64
C ILE A 37 -23.74 -11.44 2.24
N PRO A 38 -24.76 -11.02 1.46
CA PRO A 38 -24.55 -10.43 0.13
C PRO A 38 -23.71 -9.16 0.13
N TYR A 39 -23.78 -8.35 1.19
CA TYR A 39 -22.99 -7.13 1.34
C TYR A 39 -21.52 -7.47 1.65
N VAL A 40 -21.29 -8.38 2.59
CA VAL A 40 -19.92 -8.84 2.93
C VAL A 40 -19.25 -9.47 1.70
N LYS A 41 -19.97 -10.30 0.94
CA LYS A 41 -19.46 -10.87 -0.33
C LYS A 41 -19.08 -9.79 -1.35
N ASN A 42 -19.90 -8.75 -1.45
CA ASN A 42 -19.62 -7.62 -2.34
C ASN A 42 -18.34 -6.88 -1.90
N ASP A 43 -18.20 -6.62 -0.60
CA ASP A 43 -17.01 -5.96 -0.05
C ASP A 43 -15.75 -6.79 -0.28
N ILE A 44 -15.80 -8.11 -0.07
CA ILE A 44 -14.70 -9.02 -0.42
C ILE A 44 -14.33 -8.88 -1.91
N SER A 45 -15.31 -8.82 -2.79
CA SER A 45 -15.09 -8.69 -4.24
C SER A 45 -14.43 -7.35 -4.60
N ILE A 46 -14.86 -6.26 -3.96
CA ILE A 46 -14.28 -4.93 -4.13
C ILE A 46 -12.85 -4.90 -3.61
N THR A 47 -12.60 -5.38 -2.39
CA THR A 47 -11.26 -5.43 -1.79
C THR A 47 -10.30 -6.26 -2.65
N LYS A 48 -10.74 -7.43 -3.14
CA LYS A 48 -9.95 -8.25 -4.08
C LYS A 48 -9.69 -7.53 -5.40
N SER A 49 -10.65 -6.76 -5.89
CA SER A 49 -10.48 -5.96 -7.12
C SER A 49 -9.49 -4.81 -6.91
N GLN A 50 -9.47 -4.19 -5.73
CA GLN A 50 -8.46 -3.21 -5.35
C GLN A 50 -7.07 -3.84 -5.23
N LEU A 51 -6.98 -5.01 -4.58
CA LEU A 51 -5.74 -5.77 -4.45
C LEU A 51 -5.11 -6.08 -5.81
N LYS A 52 -5.90 -6.46 -6.82
CA LYS A 52 -5.40 -6.72 -8.18
C LYS A 52 -4.67 -5.53 -8.81
N LYS A 53 -4.97 -4.28 -8.40
CA LYS A 53 -4.29 -3.08 -8.90
C LYS A 53 -2.81 -3.02 -8.48
N TYR A 54 -2.45 -3.65 -7.37
CA TYR A 54 -1.09 -3.70 -6.84
C TYR A 54 -0.29 -4.92 -7.34
N SER A 55 -0.86 -5.73 -8.25
CA SER A 55 -0.17 -6.89 -8.78
C SER A 55 0.94 -6.45 -9.75
N THR A 56 2.18 -6.89 -9.50
CA THR A 56 3.33 -6.60 -10.37
C THR A 56 3.84 -7.87 -11.04
N LYS A 57 4.71 -7.73 -12.06
CA LYS A 57 5.38 -8.88 -12.69
C LYS A 57 6.25 -9.66 -11.69
N LYS A 58 6.86 -8.96 -10.73
CA LYS A 58 7.77 -9.54 -9.72
C LYS A 58 7.00 -10.16 -8.54
N GLN A 59 5.91 -9.54 -8.12
CA GLN A 59 5.05 -9.99 -7.03
C GLN A 59 3.61 -10.12 -7.51
N SER A 60 3.19 -11.36 -7.78
CA SER A 60 1.84 -11.66 -8.26
C SER A 60 0.89 -11.84 -7.08
N ILE A 61 0.09 -10.83 -6.76
CA ILE A 61 -0.92 -10.88 -5.69
C ILE A 61 -1.89 -12.07 -5.90
N THR A 62 -2.14 -12.46 -7.15
CA THR A 62 -2.93 -13.65 -7.49
C THR A 62 -2.39 -14.94 -6.86
N LYS A 63 -1.06 -15.09 -6.71
CA LYS A 63 -0.46 -16.27 -6.08
C LYS A 63 -0.75 -16.36 -4.58
N VAL A 64 -1.05 -15.21 -3.95
CA VAL A 64 -1.46 -15.13 -2.53
C VAL A 64 -2.97 -15.31 -2.42
N LEU A 65 -3.75 -14.70 -3.33
CA LEU A 65 -5.21 -14.78 -3.33
C LEU A 65 -5.72 -16.18 -3.66
N GLN A 66 -5.08 -16.93 -4.55
CA GLN A 66 -5.58 -18.24 -4.98
C GLN A 66 -5.62 -19.26 -3.82
N PRO A 67 -4.55 -19.48 -3.02
CA PRO A 67 -4.63 -20.33 -1.84
C PRO A 67 -5.69 -19.87 -0.83
N MET A 68 -5.83 -18.57 -0.62
CA MET A 68 -6.85 -17.99 0.25
C MET A 68 -8.27 -18.33 -0.25
N ASP A 69 -8.55 -18.12 -1.53
CA ASP A 69 -9.84 -18.46 -2.14
C ASP A 69 -10.14 -19.95 -2.01
N ASN A 70 -9.15 -20.81 -2.24
CA ASN A 70 -9.31 -22.25 -2.08
C ASN A 70 -9.68 -22.63 -0.65
N TYR A 71 -9.01 -22.04 0.35
CA TYR A 71 -9.30 -22.26 1.77
C TYR A 71 -10.74 -21.90 2.12
N TYR A 72 -11.19 -20.69 1.76
CA TYR A 72 -12.54 -20.24 2.08
C TYR A 72 -13.64 -21.00 1.32
N ASN A 73 -13.37 -21.39 0.08
CA ASN A 73 -14.28 -22.26 -0.68
C ASN A 73 -14.42 -23.63 -0.03
N PHE A 74 -13.32 -24.20 0.45
CA PHE A 74 -13.32 -25.48 1.17
C PHE A 74 -14.08 -25.39 2.50
N GLU A 75 -13.81 -24.37 3.32
CA GLU A 75 -14.51 -24.17 4.59
C GLU A 75 -16.02 -23.95 4.38
N LYS A 76 -16.41 -23.23 3.34
CA LYS A 76 -17.81 -23.07 2.96
C LYS A 76 -18.47 -24.41 2.63
N GLN A 77 -17.82 -25.26 1.84
CA GLN A 77 -18.35 -26.59 1.48
C GLN A 77 -18.51 -27.48 2.73
N LYS A 78 -17.52 -27.46 3.63
CA LYS A 78 -17.58 -28.17 4.90
C LYS A 78 -18.74 -27.71 5.76
N LEU A 79 -18.99 -26.40 5.80
CA LEU A 79 -20.13 -25.81 6.52
C LEU A 79 -21.47 -26.24 5.90
N GLU A 80 -21.59 -26.22 4.57
CA GLU A 80 -22.78 -26.68 3.85
C GLU A 80 -23.09 -28.15 4.12
N GLN A 81 -22.07 -29.01 4.18
CA GLN A 81 -22.23 -30.43 4.52
C GLN A 81 -22.66 -30.61 5.98
N LYS A 82 -22.06 -29.85 6.92
CA LYS A 82 -22.36 -29.93 8.36
C LYS A 82 -23.82 -29.60 8.68
N TYR A 83 -24.40 -28.60 8.01
CA TYR A 83 -25.76 -28.12 8.24
C TYR A 83 -26.78 -28.62 7.19
N SER A 84 -26.45 -29.67 6.44
CA SER A 84 -27.29 -30.21 5.36
C SER A 84 -28.72 -30.58 5.81
N TYR A 85 -28.88 -31.03 7.06
CA TYR A 85 -30.17 -31.52 7.58
C TYR A 85 -30.80 -30.65 8.67
N ASN A 86 -30.10 -29.70 9.29
CA ASN A 86 -30.61 -29.00 10.48
C ASN A 86 -30.11 -27.55 10.62
N ASN A 87 -31.01 -26.67 11.09
CA ASN A 87 -30.86 -25.29 11.55
C ASN A 87 -30.25 -24.24 10.57
N SER A 88 -31.13 -23.58 9.83
CA SER A 88 -30.77 -22.53 8.86
C SER A 88 -30.14 -21.28 9.49
N ASN A 89 -30.56 -20.88 10.69
CA ASN A 89 -30.09 -19.64 11.32
C ASN A 89 -28.65 -19.77 11.82
N GLU A 90 -28.30 -20.89 12.45
CA GLU A 90 -26.91 -21.17 12.85
C GLU A 90 -25.99 -21.25 11.64
N PHE A 91 -26.42 -21.94 10.57
CA PHE A 91 -25.67 -21.99 9.31
C PHE A 91 -25.34 -20.59 8.77
N TYR A 92 -26.33 -19.69 8.69
CA TYR A 92 -26.09 -18.34 8.20
C TYR A 92 -25.20 -17.51 9.14
N GLY A 93 -25.26 -17.75 10.45
CA GLY A 93 -24.34 -17.13 11.42
C GLY A 93 -22.89 -17.55 11.18
N GLU A 94 -22.64 -18.85 11.08
CA GLU A 94 -21.30 -19.39 10.78
C GLU A 94 -20.78 -18.95 9.41
N LEU A 95 -21.65 -18.93 8.38
CA LEU A 95 -21.29 -18.50 7.04
C LEU A 95 -20.95 -17.00 6.99
N PHE A 96 -21.70 -16.18 7.75
CA PHE A 96 -21.41 -14.76 7.90
C PHE A 96 -20.05 -14.55 8.59
N ASN A 97 -19.76 -15.29 9.67
CA ASN A 97 -18.48 -15.22 10.37
C ASN A 97 -17.31 -15.64 9.46
N LEU A 98 -17.49 -16.68 8.66
CA LEU A 98 -16.49 -17.14 7.69
C LEU A 98 -16.16 -16.05 6.66
N TYR A 99 -17.17 -15.40 6.07
CA TYR A 99 -16.96 -14.33 5.11
C TYR A 99 -16.42 -13.06 5.75
N ARG A 100 -16.83 -12.75 6.97
CA ARG A 100 -16.26 -11.63 7.72
C ARG A 100 -14.76 -11.83 7.93
N LYS A 101 -14.34 -13.03 8.38
CA LYS A 101 -12.93 -13.38 8.51
C LYS A 101 -12.18 -13.25 7.18
N GLN A 102 -12.76 -13.72 6.08
CA GLN A 102 -12.18 -13.55 4.74
C GLN A 102 -12.00 -12.08 4.36
N LEU A 103 -12.97 -11.24 4.67
CA LEU A 103 -12.92 -9.81 4.39
C LEU A 103 -11.82 -9.13 5.21
N ASP A 104 -11.70 -9.46 6.50
CA ASP A 104 -10.66 -8.92 7.38
C ASP A 104 -9.27 -9.27 6.83
N GLU A 105 -9.01 -10.54 6.52
CA GLU A 105 -7.72 -10.97 5.94
C GLU A 105 -7.44 -10.33 4.55
N CYS A 106 -8.46 -10.16 3.70
CA CYS A 106 -8.30 -9.45 2.43
C CYS A 106 -7.97 -7.96 2.65
N SER A 107 -8.53 -7.35 3.69
CA SER A 107 -8.33 -5.94 4.00
C SER A 107 -6.93 -5.69 4.55
N GLU A 108 -6.45 -6.55 5.45
CA GLU A 108 -5.07 -6.54 5.93
C GLU A 108 -4.07 -6.69 4.77
N LEU A 109 -4.33 -7.63 3.86
CA LEU A 109 -3.49 -7.81 2.67
C LEU A 109 -3.47 -6.57 1.76
N LEU A 110 -4.61 -5.88 1.64
CA LEU A 110 -4.71 -4.65 0.86
C LEU A 110 -3.89 -3.53 1.48
N GLU A 111 -3.96 -3.35 2.79
CA GLU A 111 -3.17 -2.37 3.52
C GLU A 111 -1.66 -2.65 3.36
N LEU A 112 -1.24 -3.91 3.53
CA LEU A 112 0.15 -4.31 3.30
C LEU A 112 0.60 -4.04 1.86
N ALA A 113 -0.25 -4.33 0.87
CA ALA A 113 0.07 -4.05 -0.53
C ALA A 113 0.20 -2.55 -0.81
N GLN A 114 -0.67 -1.72 -0.22
CA GLN A 114 -0.61 -0.27 -0.31
C GLN A 114 0.66 0.29 0.32
N ASN A 115 1.01 -0.18 1.51
CA ASN A 115 2.21 0.24 2.23
C ASN A 115 3.48 -0.14 1.47
N ASN A 116 3.56 -1.37 0.95
CA ASN A 116 4.69 -1.82 0.15
C ASN A 116 4.82 -1.04 -1.16
N TYR A 117 3.71 -0.73 -1.82
CA TYR A 117 3.71 0.10 -3.01
C TYR A 117 4.23 1.51 -2.71
N THR A 118 3.72 2.15 -1.65
CA THR A 118 4.14 3.47 -1.21
C THR A 118 5.63 3.49 -0.85
N HIS A 119 6.10 2.48 -0.12
CA HIS A 119 7.52 2.34 0.21
C HIS A 119 8.38 2.23 -1.05
N SER A 120 7.96 1.42 -2.04
CA SER A 120 8.68 1.30 -3.30
C SER A 120 8.76 2.62 -4.07
N LEU A 121 7.69 3.42 -4.07
CA LEU A 121 7.70 4.74 -4.71
C LEU A 121 8.63 5.71 -3.97
N TYR A 122 8.60 5.69 -2.64
CA TYR A 122 9.45 6.51 -1.80
C TYR A 122 10.94 6.23 -2.04
N GLN A 123 11.33 4.95 -2.01
CA GLN A 123 12.72 4.54 -2.26
C GLN A 123 13.19 4.98 -3.66
N HIS A 124 12.38 4.74 -4.68
CA HIS A 124 12.70 5.17 -6.04
C HIS A 124 12.83 6.71 -6.14
N SER A 125 12.04 7.47 -5.39
CA SER A 125 12.20 8.93 -5.32
C SER A 125 13.54 9.34 -4.72
N LEU A 126 13.95 8.70 -3.62
CA LEU A 126 15.24 8.96 -2.98
C LEU A 126 16.43 8.59 -3.88
N GLU A 127 16.40 7.41 -4.50
CA GLU A 127 17.46 6.93 -5.40
C GLU A 127 17.67 7.86 -6.60
N ASN A 128 16.58 8.35 -7.21
CA ASN A 128 16.66 9.29 -8.32
C ASN A 128 17.27 10.62 -7.91
N ARG A 129 16.94 11.11 -6.70
CA ARG A 129 17.52 12.33 -6.15
C ARG A 129 19.01 12.17 -5.88
N LYS A 130 19.42 11.07 -5.22
CA LYS A 130 20.84 10.76 -4.99
C LYS A 130 21.64 10.70 -6.28
N SER A 131 21.13 9.98 -7.28
CA SER A 131 21.78 9.84 -8.59
C SER A 131 21.95 11.20 -9.29
N SER A 132 20.93 12.06 -9.19
CA SER A 132 20.97 13.41 -9.76
C SER A 132 21.97 14.32 -9.04
N ASN A 133 22.08 14.25 -7.71
CA ASN A 133 23.00 15.06 -6.93
C ASN A 133 24.45 14.59 -7.12
N ALA A 134 24.70 13.28 -7.09
CA ALA A 134 26.02 12.71 -7.38
C ALA A 134 26.53 13.09 -8.78
N SER A 135 25.63 13.10 -9.77
CA SER A 135 25.97 13.51 -11.14
C SER A 135 26.33 15.00 -11.25
N ARG A 136 25.72 15.87 -10.44
CA ARG A 136 26.07 17.31 -10.40
C ARG A 136 27.45 17.53 -9.78
N SER A 137 27.80 16.78 -8.73
CA SER A 137 29.10 16.89 -8.07
C SER A 137 30.27 16.38 -8.93
N ASN A 138 30.05 15.40 -9.82
CA ASN A 138 31.12 14.84 -10.65
C ASN A 138 31.40 15.60 -11.97
N SER A 139 30.71 16.71 -12.25
CA SER A 139 30.82 17.38 -13.56
C SER A 139 32.02 18.34 -13.75
N VAL A 140 32.95 18.47 -12.80
CA VAL A 140 34.09 19.41 -12.93
C VAL A 140 35.43 18.74 -13.28
N PHE A 141 35.57 17.42 -13.18
CA PHE A 141 36.84 16.75 -13.50
C PHE A 141 36.66 15.52 -14.37
N SER A 142 36.58 15.74 -15.69
CA SER A 142 36.85 14.70 -16.69
C SER A 142 37.64 15.32 -17.83
N ARG A 143 38.87 15.74 -17.54
CA ARG A 143 39.89 16.00 -18.55
C ARG A 143 41.14 15.19 -18.20
N ASN A 144 41.24 14.05 -18.88
CA ASN A 144 42.44 13.30 -19.24
C ASN A 144 43.56 13.16 -18.20
N SER A 145 43.67 11.99 -17.56
CA SER A 145 44.98 11.37 -17.34
C SER A 145 44.86 9.86 -17.09
N LEU A 146 45.34 9.14 -18.10
CA LEU A 146 45.88 7.78 -18.19
C LEU A 146 45.90 6.88 -16.92
N PRO A 147 45.45 5.61 -17.02
CA PRO A 147 45.38 4.68 -15.90
C PRO A 147 46.78 4.16 -15.56
N THR A 148 47.28 4.51 -14.37
CA THR A 148 48.50 3.92 -13.80
C THR A 148 48.14 3.17 -12.53
N THR A 149 47.98 1.87 -12.69
CA THR A 149 48.58 0.78 -11.89
C THR A 149 48.84 1.04 -10.40
N THR A 150 48.09 0.28 -9.60
CA THR A 150 48.49 -0.35 -8.33
C THR A 150 48.76 0.51 -7.10
N SER A 151 48.05 0.13 -6.05
CA SER A 151 48.42 0.22 -4.63
C SER A 151 47.97 1.49 -3.90
N SER A 152 47.10 1.26 -2.91
CA SER A 152 46.85 2.11 -1.74
C SER A 152 46.45 3.56 -2.04
N THR A 153 45.16 3.76 -2.31
CA THR A 153 44.46 4.99 -1.94
C THR A 153 43.28 4.61 -1.05
N GLU A 154 43.61 4.13 0.14
CA GLU A 154 42.77 4.43 1.31
C GLU A 154 42.99 5.93 1.60
N ASP A 155 42.26 6.81 0.90
CA ASP A 155 41.99 8.17 1.36
C ASP A 155 41.07 8.91 0.37
N CYS A 156 39.77 8.64 0.49
CA CYS A 156 38.79 9.72 0.44
C CYS A 156 38.15 9.80 1.83
N THR A 157 38.99 10.09 2.83
CA THR A 157 38.56 10.48 4.18
C THR A 157 37.88 11.84 4.11
N SER A 158 36.61 11.81 3.77
CA SER A 158 35.66 12.83 4.19
C SER A 158 34.41 12.09 4.62
N LEU A 159 34.52 11.46 5.79
CA LEU A 159 33.37 11.09 6.62
C LEU A 159 32.67 12.37 7.09
N GLU A 160 32.33 13.28 6.16
CA GLU A 160 31.16 14.13 6.33
C GLU A 160 30.05 13.13 6.59
N LYS A 161 29.73 12.96 7.88
CA LYS A 161 28.79 12.00 8.43
C LYS A 161 27.54 12.06 7.56
N GLU A 162 27.44 11.18 6.56
CA GLU A 162 26.46 11.33 5.50
C GLU A 162 25.10 11.23 6.19
N ILE A 163 24.33 12.31 6.13
CA ILE A 163 23.10 12.43 6.91
C ILE A 163 22.21 11.25 6.54
N PRO A 164 21.72 10.44 7.50
CA PRO A 164 20.88 9.31 7.18
C PRO A 164 19.65 9.72 6.37
N ASP A 165 19.35 9.01 5.28
CA ASP A 165 18.28 9.38 4.33
C ASP A 165 16.90 9.57 4.98
N HIS A 166 16.63 8.82 6.05
CA HIS A 166 15.35 8.90 6.77
C HIS A 166 15.18 10.20 7.57
N LEU A 167 16.23 11.01 7.68
CA LEU A 167 16.22 12.34 8.30
C LEU A 167 16.17 13.47 7.24
N LEU A 168 16.15 13.13 5.95
CA LEU A 168 16.12 14.08 4.84
C LEU A 168 14.71 14.21 4.26
N ASP A 169 14.33 15.44 3.94
CA ASP A 169 13.10 15.73 3.22
C ASP A 169 13.20 15.21 1.78
N PRO A 170 12.26 14.37 1.31
CA PRO A 170 12.31 13.86 -0.06
C PRO A 170 12.14 14.94 -1.14
N ILE A 171 11.62 16.13 -0.81
CA ILE A 171 11.50 17.25 -1.76
C ILE A 171 12.83 18.00 -1.89
N SER A 172 13.35 18.57 -0.80
CA SER A 172 14.57 19.38 -0.82
C SER A 172 15.87 18.59 -0.70
N PHE A 173 15.82 17.36 -0.17
CA PHE A 173 16.98 16.56 0.22
C PHE A 173 17.81 17.19 1.35
N GLU A 174 17.19 18.06 2.15
CA GLU A 174 17.78 18.69 3.34
C GLU A 174 17.22 18.06 4.61
N MET A 175 17.95 18.19 5.71
CA MET A 175 17.52 17.66 7.00
C MET A 175 16.24 18.35 7.50
N PHE A 176 15.29 17.58 8.04
CA PHE A 176 14.02 18.17 8.50
C PHE A 176 14.23 19.21 9.61
N THR A 177 13.41 20.26 9.61
CA THR A 177 13.31 21.24 10.70
C THR A 177 11.92 21.22 11.32
N ASN A 178 10.88 21.11 10.49
CA ASN A 178 9.49 21.02 10.92
C ASN A 178 8.75 19.92 10.13
N PRO A 179 9.08 18.64 10.39
CA PRO A 179 8.53 17.53 9.64
C PRO A 179 7.02 17.36 9.87
N VAL A 180 6.29 17.12 8.78
CA VAL A 180 4.87 16.76 8.77
C VAL A 180 4.66 15.46 7.99
N ILE A 181 3.72 14.64 8.42
CA ILE A 181 3.38 13.35 7.82
C ILE A 181 2.04 13.43 7.07
N THR A 182 1.99 12.80 5.89
CA THR A 182 0.78 12.65 5.07
C THR A 182 -0.01 11.39 5.44
N PRO A 183 -1.30 11.26 5.05
CA PRO A 183 -2.06 10.02 5.22
C PRO A 183 -1.43 8.79 4.56
N SER A 184 -0.62 9.00 3.51
CA SER A 184 0.17 7.94 2.86
C SER A 184 1.36 7.46 3.71
N GLY A 185 1.61 8.08 4.86
CA GLY A 185 2.71 7.74 5.76
C GLY A 185 4.07 8.35 5.37
N ILE A 186 4.11 9.28 4.41
CA ILE A 186 5.35 9.93 3.99
C ILE A 186 5.56 11.22 4.77
N THR A 187 6.78 11.44 5.24
CA THR A 187 7.17 12.66 5.95
C THR A 187 7.82 13.65 4.99
N TYR A 188 7.42 14.91 5.10
CA TYR A 188 7.94 16.04 4.33
C TYR A 188 8.27 17.21 5.25
N GLU A 189 9.13 18.11 4.80
CA GLU A 189 9.27 19.41 5.45
C GLU A 189 8.02 20.25 5.21
N LYS A 190 7.46 20.85 6.27
CA LYS A 190 6.18 21.56 6.22
C LYS A 190 6.17 22.67 5.17
N THR A 191 7.25 23.46 5.08
CA THR A 191 7.34 24.56 4.12
C THR A 191 7.30 24.05 2.68
N HIS A 192 8.04 22.97 2.37
CA HIS A 192 8.15 22.41 1.03
C HIS A 192 6.85 21.73 0.57
N ILE A 193 6.18 20.97 1.45
CA ILE A 193 4.91 20.34 1.08
C ILE A 193 3.79 21.37 0.90
N LEU A 194 3.72 22.42 1.72
CA LEU A 194 2.74 23.50 1.53
C LEU A 194 2.97 24.27 0.23
N GLU A 195 4.24 24.55 -0.09
CA GLU A 195 4.59 25.16 -1.37
C GLU A 195 4.18 24.27 -2.55
N HIS A 196 4.41 22.96 -2.44
CA HIS A 196 3.96 21.99 -3.45
C HIS A 196 2.44 22.03 -3.63
N LEU A 197 1.68 21.96 -2.54
CA LEU A 197 0.21 21.98 -2.58
C LEU A 197 -0.33 23.25 -3.24
N LYS A 198 0.33 24.38 -3.02
CA LYS A 198 -0.04 25.67 -3.62
C LYS A 198 0.35 25.79 -5.11
N ARG A 199 1.55 25.31 -5.49
CA ARG A 199 2.13 25.55 -6.83
C ARG A 199 1.88 24.43 -7.83
N ARG A 200 1.86 23.18 -7.37
CA ARG A 200 1.80 21.98 -8.23
C ARG A 200 0.44 21.31 -8.20
N GLY A 201 -0.30 21.44 -7.10
CA GLY A 201 -1.66 20.93 -6.96
C GLY A 201 -1.87 20.16 -5.66
N LYS A 202 -3.12 19.79 -5.38
CA LYS A 202 -3.56 19.13 -4.14
C LYS A 202 -3.33 17.63 -4.16
N PHE A 203 -2.08 17.22 -4.32
CA PHE A 203 -1.69 15.81 -4.31
C PHE A 203 -0.34 15.59 -3.62
N ASP A 204 -0.12 14.39 -3.12
CA ASP A 204 1.13 13.96 -2.50
C ASP A 204 2.24 13.83 -3.58
N PRO A 205 3.42 14.45 -3.40
CA PRO A 205 4.46 14.49 -4.44
C PRO A 205 4.93 13.12 -4.94
N ILE A 206 4.89 12.09 -4.08
CA ILE A 206 5.42 10.75 -4.37
C ILE A 206 4.28 9.82 -4.80
N THR A 207 3.23 9.73 -4.01
CA THR A 207 2.12 8.80 -4.25
C THR A 207 1.09 9.32 -5.25
N ARG A 208 1.06 10.64 -5.48
CA ARG A 208 0.04 11.36 -6.28
C ARG A 208 -1.40 11.16 -5.80
N GLN A 209 -1.57 10.68 -4.56
CA GLN A 209 -2.88 10.62 -3.93
C GLN A 209 -3.34 12.05 -3.59
N GLU A 210 -4.66 12.27 -3.58
CA GLU A 210 -5.22 13.56 -3.19
C GLU A 210 -4.74 13.94 -1.79
N LEU A 211 -4.24 15.17 -1.65
CA LEU A 211 -3.66 15.67 -0.42
C LEU A 211 -4.07 17.12 -0.21
N THR A 212 -4.50 17.41 1.00
CA THR A 212 -4.93 18.73 1.45
C THR A 212 -4.17 19.13 2.71
N GLU A 213 -4.12 20.44 2.98
CA GLU A 213 -3.32 20.98 4.09
C GLU A 213 -3.81 20.50 5.47
N ASP A 214 -5.12 20.30 5.62
CA ASP A 214 -5.75 19.78 6.85
C ASP A 214 -5.42 18.30 7.14
N GLN A 215 -4.88 17.58 6.16
CA GLN A 215 -4.41 16.21 6.33
C GLN A 215 -2.94 16.13 6.76
N LEU A 216 -2.25 17.26 6.94
CA LEU A 216 -0.85 17.30 7.36
C LEU A 216 -0.74 17.34 8.89
N TYR A 217 -0.10 16.33 9.46
CA TYR A 217 0.10 16.23 10.91
C TYR A 217 1.58 16.39 11.27
N PRO A 218 1.95 17.12 12.33
CA PRO A 218 3.34 17.18 12.78
C PRO A 218 3.90 15.80 13.12
N ASN A 219 5.12 15.50 12.65
CA ASN A 219 5.83 14.26 12.97
C ASN A 219 6.89 14.51 14.04
N LEU A 220 6.48 14.46 15.31
CA LEU A 220 7.36 14.77 16.45
C LEU A 220 8.51 13.75 16.61
N THR A 221 8.27 12.48 16.27
CA THR A 221 9.30 11.44 16.34
C THR A 221 10.47 11.73 15.40
N ILE A 222 10.19 12.16 14.16
CA ILE A 222 11.26 12.53 13.21
C ILE A 222 11.95 13.81 13.67
N LYS A 223 11.21 14.76 14.24
CA LYS A 223 11.80 15.98 14.80
C LYS A 223 12.82 15.68 15.91
N GLU A 224 12.42 14.84 16.87
CA GLU A 224 13.30 14.39 17.95
C GLU A 224 14.53 13.62 17.43
N ALA A 225 14.34 12.76 16.42
CA ALA A 225 15.43 12.02 15.79
C ALA A 225 16.45 12.95 15.11
N VAL A 226 15.97 14.01 14.43
CA VAL A 226 16.83 15.04 13.85
C VAL A 226 17.59 15.81 14.92
N ASP A 227 16.90 16.26 15.97
CA ASP A 227 17.52 17.03 17.06
C ASP A 227 18.60 16.20 17.78
N ALA A 228 18.33 14.92 18.05
CA ALA A 228 19.30 13.99 18.61
C ALA A 228 20.52 13.79 17.70
N TYR A 229 20.29 13.65 16.39
CA TYR A 229 21.39 13.53 15.42
C TYR A 229 22.26 14.79 15.40
N ARG A 230 21.65 15.99 15.39
CA ARG A 230 22.37 17.28 15.41
C ARG A 230 23.20 17.46 16.68
N ALA A 231 22.66 17.09 17.84
CA ALA A 231 23.39 17.11 19.10
C ALA A 231 24.61 16.17 19.08
N SER A 232 24.46 14.96 18.54
CA SER A 232 25.54 13.97 18.42
C SER A 232 26.64 14.35 17.43
N SER A 233 26.37 15.28 16.51
CA SER A 233 27.33 15.74 15.50
C SER A 233 28.03 17.03 15.92
N SER A 234 27.56 17.68 16.98
CA SER A 234 28.14 18.92 17.53
C SER A 234 29.03 18.68 18.76
N SER A 235 29.10 17.43 19.24
CA SER A 235 29.97 17.00 20.35
C SER A 235 31.15 16.21 19.81
#